data_AF-A0A6I5ZGZ5-F1
#
_entry.id   AF-A0A6I5ZGZ5-F1
#
_cell.length_a   1.000
_cell.length_b   1.000
_cell.length_c   1.000
_cell.angle_alpha   90.00
_cell.angle_beta   90.00
_cell.angle_gamma   90.00
#
_symmetry.space_group_name_H-M   'P 1'
#
loop_
_entity.id
_entity.type
_entity.pdbx_description
1 polymer ?
#
loop_
_entity_poly.entity_id
_entity_poly.type
_entity_poly.pdbx_seq_one_letter_code
_entity_poly.pdbx_strand_id
1 'polypeptide(L)'
;MSEVEETAREIERYARSVATGPGSEPGDPGAREAALTRVHDALQLGRRAEELLSATARSAREFGCTWQEIGDVVGVTRQAAFQRFGKPIDPRTGAPMQKVTIAHADAMALDVIEKITEAEWATVTARFDETMTAALSDAALADAWASVVALHGELERTGTPFVRGHGLHTVVDVPLEQEAGEMVFRVAFDADGRIAGLFFLNPDAASQEL
;
A
#
# COMPACT_ATOMS: atom_id res chain seq x y z
N MET A 1 24.15 28.05 1.26
CA MET A 1 22.89 27.38 1.60
C MET A 1 22.93 26.01 0.97
N SER A 2 22.65 24.97 1.74
CA SER A 2 22.53 23.60 1.21
C SER A 2 21.29 23.50 0.32
N GLU A 3 21.35 22.73 -0.77
CA GLU A 3 20.21 22.40 -1.63
C GLU A 3 19.01 21.84 -0.84
N VAL A 4 19.29 21.19 0.29
CA VAL A 4 18.29 20.71 1.25
C VAL A 4 17.58 21.85 1.99
N GLU A 5 18.29 22.93 2.35
CA GLU A 5 17.69 24.08 3.04
C GLU A 5 16.77 24.87 2.10
N GLU A 6 17.09 24.92 0.81
CA GLU A 6 16.25 25.51 -0.22
C GLU A 6 14.97 24.68 -0.42
N THR A 7 15.11 23.36 -0.56
CA THR A 7 13.99 22.43 -0.67
C THR A 7 13.07 22.50 0.57
N ALA A 8 13.64 22.57 1.78
CA ALA A 8 12.86 22.72 3.01
C ALA A 8 12.03 24.01 3.03
N ARG A 9 12.59 25.13 2.56
CA ARG A 9 11.86 26.40 2.45
C ARG A 9 10.76 26.36 1.41
N GLU A 10 10.95 25.63 0.31
CA GLU A 10 9.89 25.42 -0.68
C GLU A 10 8.75 24.57 -0.10
N ILE A 11 9.06 23.52 0.65
CA ILE A 11 8.07 22.70 1.36
C ILE A 11 7.30 23.54 2.39
N GLU A 12 7.98 24.37 3.17
CA GLU A 12 7.33 25.27 4.14
C GLU A 12 6.44 26.30 3.46
N ARG A 13 6.88 26.86 2.33
CA ARG A 13 6.09 27.80 1.53
C ARG A 13 4.85 27.12 0.95
N TYR A 14 5.01 25.90 0.45
CA TYR A 14 3.91 25.07 -0.04
C TYR A 14 2.92 24.74 1.08
N ALA A 15 3.39 24.26 2.24
CA ALA A 15 2.55 23.97 3.41
C ALA A 15 1.78 25.20 3.90
N ARG A 16 2.41 26.39 3.86
CA ARG A 16 1.72 27.65 4.18
C ARG A 16 0.66 27.99 3.14
N SER A 17 0.95 27.78 1.85
CA SER A 17 -0.02 28.00 0.78
C SER A 17 -1.21 27.04 0.83
N VAL A 18 -0.99 25.80 1.30
CA VAL A 18 -2.02 24.78 1.57
C VAL A 18 -2.99 25.26 2.67
N ALA A 19 -2.50 25.97 3.68
CA ALA A 19 -3.32 26.49 4.77
C ALA A 19 -4.10 27.77 4.42
N THR A 20 -3.72 28.49 3.36
CA THR A 20 -4.28 29.82 3.02
C THR A 20 -4.75 29.94 1.57
N GLY A 21 -4.89 28.84 0.84
CA GLY A 21 -5.20 28.83 -0.59
C GLY A 21 -6.69 29.02 -0.94
N PRO A 22 -7.04 29.19 -2.23
CA PRO A 22 -8.44 29.22 -2.68
C PRO A 22 -9.18 27.92 -2.30
N GLY A 23 -10.45 28.01 -1.89
CA GLY A 23 -11.22 26.85 -1.39
C GLY A 23 -10.83 26.40 0.02
N SER A 24 -10.36 27.32 0.86
CA SER A 24 -10.09 27.08 2.30
C SER A 24 -11.26 27.51 3.19
N GLU A 25 -12.27 28.18 2.64
CA GLU A 25 -13.44 28.64 3.40
C GLU A 25 -14.52 27.54 3.48
N PRO A 26 -15.01 27.20 4.69
CA PRO A 26 -16.09 26.25 4.86
C PRO A 26 -17.38 26.75 4.18
N GLY A 27 -17.84 26.05 3.14
CA GLY A 27 -19.12 26.34 2.47
C GLY A 27 -19.04 26.53 0.95
N ASP A 28 -17.85 26.67 0.38
CA ASP A 28 -17.65 26.69 -1.07
C ASP A 28 -17.80 25.26 -1.64
N PRO A 29 -18.61 25.04 -2.70
CA PRO A 29 -18.71 23.73 -3.36
C PRO A 29 -17.37 23.09 -3.74
N GLY A 30 -16.35 23.89 -4.03
CA GLY A 30 -14.99 23.42 -4.35
C GLY A 30 -14.06 23.21 -3.15
N ALA A 31 -14.41 23.70 -1.96
CA ALA A 31 -13.51 23.67 -0.80
C ALA A 31 -13.24 22.27 -0.27
N ARG A 32 -14.26 21.39 -0.32
CA ARG A 32 -14.13 20.00 0.13
C ARG A 32 -13.18 19.20 -0.77
N GLU A 33 -13.33 19.31 -2.08
CA GLU A 33 -12.48 18.63 -3.06
C GLU A 33 -11.04 19.15 -2.98
N ALA A 34 -10.86 20.47 -2.93
CA ALA A 34 -9.55 21.08 -2.77
C ALA A 34 -8.86 20.68 -1.45
N ALA A 35 -9.60 20.52 -0.36
CA ALA A 35 -9.05 20.02 0.90
C ALA A 35 -8.55 18.57 0.79
N LEU A 36 -9.29 17.69 0.10
CA LEU A 36 -8.86 16.31 -0.14
C LEU A 36 -7.64 16.24 -1.06
N THR A 37 -7.59 17.06 -2.12
CA THR A 37 -6.41 17.16 -2.98
C THR A 37 -5.16 17.60 -2.19
N ARG A 38 -5.29 18.58 -1.30
CA ARG A 38 -4.18 19.03 -0.45
C ARG A 38 -3.67 17.93 0.49
N VAL A 39 -4.57 17.13 1.07
CA VAL A 39 -4.19 15.97 1.88
C VAL A 39 -3.45 14.93 1.03
N HIS A 40 -3.95 14.65 -0.18
CA HIS A 40 -3.30 13.74 -1.11
C HIS A 40 -1.90 14.22 -1.49
N ASP A 41 -1.73 15.50 -1.84
CA ASP A 41 -0.43 16.05 -2.22
C ASP A 41 0.58 16.02 -1.07
N ALA A 42 0.14 16.32 0.16
CA ALA A 42 0.96 16.19 1.36
C ALA A 42 1.41 14.74 1.60
N LEU A 43 0.52 13.76 1.36
CA LEU A 43 0.87 12.34 1.43
C LEU A 43 1.93 11.96 0.38
N GLN A 44 1.78 12.42 -0.86
CA GLN A 44 2.76 12.17 -1.93
C GLN A 44 4.13 12.77 -1.63
N LEU A 45 4.16 13.97 -1.04
CA LEU A 45 5.39 14.60 -0.60
C LEU A 45 6.07 13.79 0.52
N GLY A 46 5.30 13.30 1.51
CA GLY A 46 5.82 12.43 2.58
C GLY A 46 6.48 11.18 2.03
N ARG A 47 5.81 10.49 1.09
CA ARG A 47 6.35 9.29 0.42
C ARG A 47 7.68 9.57 -0.29
N ARG A 48 7.78 10.67 -1.05
CA ARG A 48 9.02 11.05 -1.73
C ARG A 48 10.16 11.36 -0.75
N ALA A 49 9.85 12.01 0.37
CA ALA A 49 10.84 12.27 1.41
C ALA A 49 11.35 10.97 2.06
N GLU A 50 10.45 10.02 2.29
CA GLU A 50 10.79 8.69 2.84
C GLU A 50 11.61 7.83 1.87
N GLU A 51 11.30 7.90 0.58
CA GLU A 51 12.09 7.27 -0.50
C GLU A 51 13.51 7.83 -0.55
N LEU A 52 13.65 9.16 -0.49
CA LEU A 52 14.95 9.84 -0.45
C LEU A 52 15.75 9.44 0.80
N LEU A 53 15.13 9.42 1.97
CA LEU A 53 15.76 8.98 3.21
C LEU A 53 16.24 7.53 3.12
N SER A 54 15.42 6.66 2.51
CA SER A 54 15.77 5.25 2.32
C SER A 54 16.88 5.05 1.28
N ALA A 55 16.92 5.87 0.22
CA ALA A 55 17.99 5.85 -0.78
C ALA A 55 19.33 6.33 -0.19
N THR A 56 19.31 7.43 0.57
CA THR A 56 20.50 7.99 1.22
C THR A 56 21.04 7.07 2.31
N ALA A 57 20.18 6.44 3.12
CA ALA A 57 20.59 5.43 4.10
C ALA A 57 21.25 4.20 3.43
N ARG A 58 20.75 3.75 2.27
CA ARG A 58 21.36 2.67 1.49
C ARG A 58 22.72 3.08 0.92
N SER A 59 22.83 4.29 0.36
CA SER A 59 24.11 4.81 -0.13
C SER A 59 25.14 4.92 1.00
N ALA A 60 24.74 5.37 2.20
CA ALA A 60 25.61 5.39 3.37
C ALA A 60 26.15 3.98 3.74
N ARG A 61 25.34 2.93 3.57
CA ARG A 61 25.79 1.54 3.76
C ARG A 61 26.85 1.12 2.74
N GLU A 62 26.76 1.58 1.48
CA GLU A 62 27.76 1.31 0.43
C GLU A 62 29.10 1.98 0.75
N PHE A 63 29.08 3.12 1.45
CA PHE A 63 30.27 3.79 1.97
C PHE A 63 30.78 3.23 3.32
N GLY A 64 30.17 2.16 3.83
CA GLY A 64 30.63 1.45 5.02
C GLY A 64 30.03 1.94 6.35
N CYS A 65 29.16 2.96 6.36
CA CYS A 65 28.50 3.41 7.58
C CYS A 65 27.67 2.29 8.20
N THR A 66 27.71 2.13 9.52
CA THR A 66 26.98 1.11 10.27
C THR A 66 25.52 1.49 10.49
N TRP A 67 24.67 0.50 10.80
CA TRP A 67 23.28 0.76 11.20
C TRP A 67 23.14 1.56 12.49
N GLN A 68 24.17 1.54 13.35
CA GLN A 68 24.22 2.39 14.53
C GLN A 68 24.36 3.85 14.12
N GLU A 69 25.37 4.17 13.30
CA GLU A 69 25.63 5.54 12.82
C GLU A 69 24.44 6.12 12.03
N ILE A 70 23.79 5.31 11.19
CA ILE A 70 22.58 5.72 10.47
C ILE A 70 21.41 5.94 11.44
N GLY A 71 21.25 5.05 12.44
CA GLY A 71 20.22 5.19 13.46
C GLY A 71 20.39 6.47 14.28
N ASP A 72 21.62 6.79 14.69
CA ASP A 72 21.95 7.98 15.47
C ASP A 72 21.59 9.27 14.69
N VAL A 73 21.84 9.32 13.39
CA VAL A 73 21.47 10.46 12.52
C VAL A 73 19.95 10.62 12.39
N VAL A 74 19.22 9.52 12.27
CA VAL A 74 17.75 9.53 12.08
C VAL A 74 17.00 9.61 13.43
N GLY A 75 17.71 9.48 14.55
CA GLY A 75 17.12 9.52 15.90
C GLY A 75 16.41 8.22 16.30
N VAL A 76 16.84 7.07 15.77
CA VAL A 76 16.25 5.75 16.05
C VAL A 76 17.31 4.76 16.52
N THR A 77 16.90 3.68 17.16
CA THR A 77 17.85 2.62 17.57
C THR A 77 18.46 1.92 16.36
N ARG A 78 19.64 1.29 16.51
CA ARG A 78 20.28 0.47 15.46
C ARG A 78 19.34 -0.59 14.88
N GLN A 79 18.55 -1.25 15.75
CA GLN A 79 17.61 -2.28 15.32
C GLN A 79 16.47 -1.67 14.50
N ALA A 80 15.93 -0.52 14.92
CA ALA A 80 14.92 0.20 14.16
C ALA A 80 15.46 0.70 12.81
N ALA A 81 16.70 1.19 12.76
CA ALA A 81 17.37 1.57 11.52
C ALA A 81 17.55 0.37 10.57
N PHE A 82 17.97 -0.79 11.09
CA PHE A 82 18.09 -2.02 10.30
C PHE A 82 16.73 -2.48 9.76
N GLN A 83 15.68 -2.47 10.56
CA GLN A 83 14.33 -2.85 10.12
C GLN A 83 13.74 -1.87 9.11
N ARG A 84 14.06 -0.57 9.24
CA ARG A 84 13.51 0.50 8.39
C ARG A 84 14.24 0.62 7.05
N PHE A 85 15.56 0.49 7.04
CA PHE A 85 16.40 0.78 5.87
C PHE A 85 17.21 -0.42 5.37
N GLY A 86 17.36 -1.47 6.19
CA GLY A 86 18.01 -2.70 5.78
C GLY A 86 17.19 -3.46 4.74
N LYS A 87 17.88 -4.20 3.88
CA LYS A 87 17.27 -5.30 3.14
C LYS A 87 17.40 -6.51 4.06
N PRO A 88 16.33 -7.02 4.71
CA PRO A 88 16.44 -8.29 5.41
C PRO A 88 16.98 -9.31 4.39
N ILE A 89 18.02 -10.05 4.73
CA ILE A 89 18.54 -11.09 3.84
C ILE A 89 17.93 -12.38 4.36
N ASP A 90 17.28 -13.13 3.49
CA ASP A 90 16.80 -14.46 3.87
C ASP A 90 18.02 -15.30 4.27
N PRO A 91 18.12 -15.76 5.53
CA PRO A 91 19.29 -16.49 6.02
C PRO A 91 19.44 -17.88 5.37
N ARG A 92 18.44 -18.38 4.65
CA ARG A 92 18.47 -19.69 3.97
C ARG A 92 18.98 -19.58 2.53
N THR A 93 18.73 -18.45 1.88
CA THR A 93 18.98 -18.27 0.43
C THR A 93 20.00 -17.18 0.13
N GLY A 94 20.29 -16.29 1.09
CA GLY A 94 21.18 -15.14 0.90
C GLY A 94 20.59 -14.04 0.01
N ALA A 95 19.31 -14.17 -0.38
CA ALA A 95 18.65 -13.21 -1.26
C ALA A 95 18.13 -11.98 -0.48
N PRO A 96 18.18 -10.77 -1.07
CA PRO A 96 17.58 -9.59 -0.46
C PRO A 96 16.05 -9.71 -0.42
N MET A 97 15.47 -9.64 0.77
CA MET A 97 14.03 -9.39 0.98
C MET A 97 13.78 -7.91 0.68
N GLN A 98 13.25 -7.59 -0.50
CA GLN A 98 13.00 -6.21 -0.90
C GLN A 98 11.59 -5.76 -0.50
N LYS A 99 11.48 -4.70 0.31
CA LYS A 99 10.25 -3.88 0.43
C LYS A 99 10.12 -2.98 -0.80
N VAL A 100 9.84 -3.56 -1.96
CA VAL A 100 9.40 -2.82 -3.14
C VAL A 100 7.99 -3.27 -3.40
N THR A 101 7.03 -2.36 -3.27
CA THR A 101 5.68 -2.61 -3.76
C THR A 101 5.75 -2.78 -5.27
N ILE A 102 5.18 -3.87 -5.80
CA ILE A 102 5.15 -4.07 -7.25
C ILE A 102 4.43 -2.89 -7.91
N ALA A 103 4.93 -2.46 -9.08
CA ALA A 103 4.28 -1.40 -9.84
C ALA A 103 2.87 -1.85 -10.26
N HIS A 104 1.90 -0.93 -10.24
CA HIS A 104 0.52 -1.17 -10.66
C HIS A 104 -0.25 -2.23 -9.83
N ALA A 105 0.18 -2.49 -8.59
CA ALA A 105 -0.52 -3.42 -7.69
C ALA A 105 -1.99 -3.06 -7.46
N ASP A 106 -2.30 -1.75 -7.45
CA ASP A 106 -3.64 -1.20 -7.40
C ASP A 106 -4.50 -1.65 -8.58
N ALA A 107 -4.01 -1.45 -9.81
CA ALA A 107 -4.70 -1.88 -11.03
C ALA A 107 -4.83 -3.41 -11.08
N MET A 108 -3.81 -4.14 -10.63
CA MET A 108 -3.85 -5.60 -10.53
C MET A 108 -4.92 -6.09 -9.56
N ALA A 109 -5.12 -5.43 -8.41
CA ALA A 109 -6.15 -5.81 -7.45
C ALA A 109 -7.56 -5.47 -7.95
N LEU A 110 -7.71 -4.33 -8.66
CA LEU A 110 -8.97 -3.96 -9.31
C LEU A 110 -9.38 -4.96 -10.40
N ASP A 111 -8.43 -5.38 -11.24
CA ASP A 111 -8.66 -6.43 -12.24
C ASP A 111 -9.10 -7.75 -11.58
N VAL A 112 -8.49 -8.14 -10.45
CA VAL A 112 -8.89 -9.38 -9.76
C VAL A 112 -10.33 -9.30 -9.25
N ILE A 113 -10.74 -8.20 -8.60
CA ILE A 113 -12.13 -8.10 -8.12
C ILE A 113 -13.12 -8.00 -9.28
N GLU A 114 -12.78 -7.31 -10.37
CA GLU A 114 -13.59 -7.30 -11.60
C GLU A 114 -13.82 -8.72 -12.12
N LYS A 115 -12.75 -9.51 -12.27
CA LYS A 115 -12.83 -10.91 -12.71
C LYS A 115 -13.64 -11.80 -11.76
N ILE A 116 -13.58 -11.55 -10.46
CA ILE A 116 -14.45 -12.21 -9.47
C ILE A 116 -15.92 -11.85 -9.71
N THR A 117 -16.24 -10.58 -9.94
CA THR A 117 -17.63 -10.15 -10.18
C THR A 117 -18.18 -10.65 -11.52
N GLU A 118 -17.31 -10.89 -12.51
CA GLU A 118 -17.66 -11.49 -13.80
C GLU A 118 -17.68 -13.03 -13.78
N ALA A 119 -17.45 -13.64 -12.61
CA ALA A 119 -17.34 -15.08 -12.42
C ALA A 119 -16.24 -15.77 -13.26
N GLU A 120 -15.18 -15.03 -13.60
CA GLU A 120 -13.99 -15.53 -14.30
C GLU A 120 -12.98 -16.20 -13.34
N TRP A 121 -13.44 -17.25 -12.63
CA TRP A 121 -12.65 -17.90 -11.56
C TRP A 121 -11.30 -18.42 -12.02
N ALA A 122 -11.26 -19.11 -13.16
CA ALA A 122 -10.05 -19.67 -13.72
C ALA A 122 -9.01 -18.59 -14.08
N THR A 123 -9.46 -17.40 -14.47
CA THR A 123 -8.57 -16.25 -14.75
C THR A 123 -7.89 -15.77 -13.46
N VAL A 124 -8.63 -15.76 -12.35
CA VAL A 124 -8.12 -15.37 -11.02
C VAL A 124 -7.17 -16.43 -10.47
N THR A 125 -7.57 -17.70 -10.45
CA THR A 125 -6.77 -18.79 -9.86
C THR A 125 -5.51 -19.09 -10.66
N ALA A 126 -5.48 -18.81 -11.96
CA ALA A 126 -4.26 -18.87 -12.78
C ALA A 126 -3.16 -17.88 -12.33
N ARG A 127 -3.52 -16.84 -11.56
CA ARG A 127 -2.58 -15.85 -11.00
C ARG A 127 -2.06 -16.23 -9.62
N PHE A 128 -2.54 -17.32 -9.03
CA PHE A 128 -2.14 -17.76 -7.70
C PHE A 128 -0.68 -18.25 -7.69
N ASP A 129 -0.01 -18.06 -6.56
CA ASP A 129 1.23 -18.76 -6.28
C ASP A 129 0.98 -20.24 -5.96
N GLU A 130 2.05 -21.03 -5.84
CA GLU A 130 1.94 -22.47 -5.59
C GLU A 130 1.20 -22.79 -4.28
N THR A 131 1.31 -21.92 -3.27
CA THR A 131 0.66 -22.12 -1.97
C THR A 131 -0.85 -21.86 -2.07
N MET A 132 -1.25 -20.77 -2.72
CA MET A 132 -2.65 -20.43 -2.97
C MET A 132 -3.32 -21.45 -3.89
N THR A 133 -2.66 -21.90 -4.97
CA THR A 133 -3.21 -22.93 -5.86
C THR A 133 -3.54 -24.21 -5.10
N ALA A 134 -2.74 -24.59 -4.10
CA ALA A 134 -3.02 -25.76 -3.27
C ALA A 134 -4.16 -25.54 -2.27
N ALA A 135 -4.45 -24.29 -1.89
CA ALA A 135 -5.38 -23.95 -0.81
C ALA A 135 -6.75 -23.46 -1.29
N LEU A 136 -6.83 -22.83 -2.46
CA LEU A 136 -8.05 -22.17 -2.95
C LEU A 136 -8.29 -22.53 -4.42
N SER A 137 -9.29 -23.39 -4.64
CA SER A 137 -9.74 -23.77 -5.98
C SER A 137 -10.76 -22.77 -6.55
N ASP A 138 -11.02 -22.85 -7.85
CA ASP A 138 -12.06 -22.07 -8.54
C ASP A 138 -13.42 -22.16 -7.82
N ALA A 139 -13.81 -23.38 -7.41
CA ALA A 139 -15.07 -23.62 -6.72
C ALA A 139 -15.08 -22.98 -5.32
N ALA A 140 -13.98 -23.11 -4.57
CA ALA A 140 -13.89 -22.52 -3.24
C ALA A 140 -13.87 -20.98 -3.28
N LEU A 141 -13.26 -20.39 -4.32
CA LEU A 141 -13.33 -18.94 -4.56
C LEU A 141 -14.76 -18.49 -4.90
N ALA A 142 -15.46 -19.23 -5.76
CA ALA A 142 -16.85 -18.95 -6.11
C ALA A 142 -17.77 -19.03 -4.88
N ASP A 143 -17.61 -20.06 -4.03
CA ASP A 143 -18.38 -20.22 -2.80
C ASP A 143 -18.10 -19.09 -1.79
N ALA A 144 -16.85 -18.64 -1.69
CA ALA A 144 -16.47 -17.52 -0.84
C ALA A 144 -17.13 -16.21 -1.31
N TRP A 145 -17.09 -15.91 -2.61
CA TRP A 145 -17.74 -14.73 -3.16
C TRP A 145 -19.26 -14.77 -3.01
N ALA A 146 -19.89 -15.93 -3.29
CA ALA A 146 -21.33 -16.11 -3.09
C ALA A 146 -21.74 -15.87 -1.62
N SER A 147 -20.89 -16.27 -0.67
CA SER A 147 -21.12 -16.01 0.76
C SER A 147 -21.05 -14.52 1.10
N VAL A 148 -20.12 -13.77 0.49
CA VAL A 148 -20.02 -12.31 0.65
C VAL A 148 -21.27 -11.62 0.12
N VAL A 149 -21.70 -11.96 -1.10
CA VAL A 149 -22.92 -11.38 -1.70
C VAL A 149 -24.16 -11.75 -0.91
N ALA A 150 -24.28 -12.99 -0.42
CA ALA A 150 -25.42 -13.41 0.40
C ALA A 150 -25.53 -12.64 1.73
N LEU A 151 -24.41 -12.20 2.30
CA LEU A 151 -24.36 -11.50 3.59
C LEU A 151 -24.44 -9.98 3.44
N HIS A 152 -23.84 -9.42 2.40
CA HIS A 152 -23.62 -7.98 2.25
C HIS A 152 -24.27 -7.39 0.99
N GLY A 153 -24.95 -8.20 0.19
CA GLY A 153 -25.60 -7.79 -1.04
C GLY A 153 -24.64 -7.65 -2.23
N GLU A 154 -25.18 -7.24 -3.38
CA GLU A 154 -24.38 -7.05 -4.59
C GLU A 154 -23.38 -5.90 -4.43
N LEU A 155 -22.26 -6.01 -5.13
CA LEU A 155 -21.27 -4.92 -5.20
C LEU A 155 -21.83 -3.77 -6.05
N GLU A 156 -21.91 -2.58 -5.45
CA GLU A 156 -22.34 -1.38 -6.17
C GLU A 156 -21.15 -0.61 -6.74
N ARG A 157 -20.07 -0.50 -5.96
CA ARG A 157 -18.90 0.31 -6.33
C ARG A 157 -17.64 -0.12 -5.58
N THR A 158 -16.48 0.10 -6.20
CA THR A 158 -15.18 0.02 -5.55
C THR A 158 -14.66 1.41 -5.15
N GLY A 159 -14.04 1.49 -3.97
CA GLY A 159 -13.31 2.66 -3.51
C GLY A 159 -11.88 2.73 -4.04
N THR A 160 -11.13 3.74 -3.62
CA THR A 160 -9.72 3.90 -4.03
C THR A 160 -8.84 2.84 -3.36
N PRO A 161 -8.05 2.06 -4.13
CA PRO A 161 -7.14 1.08 -3.56
C PRO A 161 -6.05 1.69 -2.69
N PHE A 162 -5.69 1.01 -1.61
CA PHE A 162 -4.59 1.36 -0.72
C PHE A 162 -3.48 0.31 -0.79
N VAL A 163 -2.33 0.70 -1.35
CA VAL A 163 -1.16 -0.17 -1.54
C VAL A 163 -0.15 0.02 -0.42
N ARG A 164 0.35 -1.08 0.15
CA ARG A 164 1.44 -1.09 1.14
C ARG A 164 2.34 -2.31 0.99
N GLY A 165 3.60 -2.18 1.40
CA GLY A 165 4.49 -3.34 1.55
C GLY A 165 4.31 -3.99 2.93
N HIS A 166 4.18 -5.31 2.99
CA HIS A 166 4.11 -6.07 4.24
C HIS A 166 4.97 -7.34 4.13
N GLY A 167 6.06 -7.40 4.91
CA GLY A 167 7.04 -8.48 4.80
C GLY A 167 7.66 -8.57 3.40
N LEU A 168 7.44 -9.70 2.73
CA LEU A 168 7.84 -9.97 1.33
C LEU A 168 6.76 -9.64 0.30
N HIS A 169 5.58 -9.21 0.75
CA HIS A 169 4.42 -9.07 -0.12
C HIS A 169 4.06 -7.60 -0.34
N THR A 170 3.45 -7.34 -1.49
CA THR A 170 2.68 -6.11 -1.73
C THR A 170 1.23 -6.38 -1.37
N VAL A 171 0.70 -5.70 -0.35
CA VAL A 171 -0.69 -5.84 0.07
C VAL A 171 -1.50 -4.66 -0.44
N VAL A 172 -2.64 -4.95 -1.06
CA VAL A 172 -3.57 -3.99 -1.60
C VAL A 172 -4.93 -4.21 -0.97
N ASP A 173 -5.50 -3.15 -0.39
CA ASP A 173 -6.87 -3.13 0.10
C ASP A 173 -7.74 -2.30 -0.84
N VAL A 174 -8.81 -2.90 -1.35
CA VAL A 174 -9.81 -2.25 -2.18
C VAL A 174 -11.12 -2.17 -1.38
N PRO A 175 -11.57 -0.97 -0.98
CA PRO A 175 -12.87 -0.82 -0.36
C PRO A 175 -13.98 -1.25 -1.32
N LEU A 176 -14.94 -2.01 -0.82
CA LEU A 176 -16.12 -2.48 -1.53
C LEU A 176 -17.36 -1.85 -0.90
N GLU A 177 -18.12 -1.09 -1.69
CA GLU A 177 -19.43 -0.58 -1.31
C GLU A 177 -20.50 -1.54 -1.84
N GLN A 178 -21.22 -2.18 -0.93
CA GLN A 178 -22.26 -3.15 -1.25
C GLN A 178 -23.64 -2.67 -0.78
N GLU A 179 -24.69 -3.27 -1.33
CA GLU A 179 -26.09 -2.90 -1.00
C GLU A 179 -26.38 -2.92 0.50
N ALA A 180 -25.80 -3.87 1.24
CA ALA A 180 -26.01 -4.07 2.67
C ALA A 180 -24.72 -3.93 3.49
N GLY A 181 -23.84 -2.99 3.11
CA GLY A 181 -22.73 -2.56 3.95
C GLY A 181 -21.42 -2.32 3.19
N GLU A 182 -20.33 -2.25 3.94
CA GLU A 182 -18.99 -2.05 3.41
C GLU A 182 -18.12 -3.27 3.72
N MET A 183 -17.31 -3.65 2.74
CA MET A 183 -16.30 -4.71 2.86
C MET A 183 -14.96 -4.19 2.35
N VAL A 184 -13.89 -4.93 2.63
CA VAL A 184 -12.57 -4.69 2.06
C VAL A 184 -12.10 -5.95 1.37
N PHE A 185 -11.78 -5.83 0.09
CA PHE A 185 -11.09 -6.85 -0.66
C PHE A 185 -9.57 -6.67 -0.52
N ARG A 186 -8.90 -7.65 0.09
CA ARG A 186 -7.45 -7.62 0.31
C ARG A 186 -6.77 -8.63 -0.60
N VAL A 187 -5.75 -8.18 -1.32
CA VAL A 187 -4.85 -9.04 -2.11
C VAL A 187 -3.42 -8.85 -1.64
N ALA A 188 -2.72 -9.95 -1.40
CA ALA A 188 -1.28 -9.97 -1.17
C ALA A 188 -0.60 -10.55 -2.41
N PHE A 189 0.30 -9.78 -3.01
CA PHE A 189 1.12 -10.20 -4.14
C PHE A 189 2.55 -10.53 -3.69
N ASP A 190 3.13 -11.58 -4.24
CA ASP A 190 4.55 -11.88 -4.11
C ASP A 190 5.42 -10.95 -4.98
N ALA A 191 6.73 -11.20 -4.98
CA ALA A 191 7.69 -10.42 -5.75
C ALA A 191 7.53 -10.53 -7.28
N ASP A 192 6.91 -11.62 -7.76
CA ASP A 192 6.63 -11.87 -9.18
C ASP A 192 5.23 -11.34 -9.60
N GLY A 193 4.46 -10.79 -8.66
CA GLY A 193 3.10 -10.31 -8.88
C GLY A 193 2.04 -11.42 -8.90
N ARG A 194 2.37 -12.63 -8.42
CA ARG A 194 1.39 -13.69 -8.17
C ARG A 194 0.66 -13.45 -6.86
N ILE A 195 -0.57 -13.93 -6.78
CA ILE A 195 -1.42 -13.79 -5.60
C ILE A 195 -0.99 -14.84 -4.57
N ALA A 196 -0.43 -14.37 -3.47
CA ALA A 196 -0.04 -15.17 -2.31
C ALA A 196 -1.10 -15.14 -1.20
N GLY A 197 -2.11 -14.26 -1.32
CA GLY A 197 -3.24 -14.21 -0.40
C GLY A 197 -4.39 -13.38 -0.94
N LEU A 198 -5.61 -13.78 -0.59
CA LEU A 198 -6.86 -13.15 -1.00
C LEU A 198 -7.88 -13.23 0.14
N PHE A 199 -8.49 -12.10 0.50
CA PHE A 199 -9.43 -12.03 1.60
C PHE A 199 -10.58 -11.07 1.31
N PHE A 200 -11.77 -11.41 1.84
CA PHE A 200 -12.89 -10.48 2.01
C PHE A 200 -13.04 -10.20 3.50
N LEU A 201 -12.85 -8.95 3.90
CA LEU A 201 -12.76 -8.54 5.29
C LEU A 201 -13.82 -7.50 5.63
N ASN A 202 -14.34 -7.54 6.85
CA ASN A 202 -15.02 -6.37 7.40
C ASN A 202 -14.01 -5.22 7.59
N PRO A 203 -14.41 -3.94 7.50
CA PRO A 203 -13.50 -2.79 7.62
C PRO A 203 -12.66 -2.77 8.91
N ASP A 204 -13.24 -3.20 10.03
CA ASP A 204 -12.54 -3.30 11.31
C ASP A 204 -11.40 -4.33 11.27
N ALA A 205 -11.65 -5.49 10.64
CA ALA A 205 -10.64 -6.54 10.48
C ALA A 205 -9.56 -6.13 9.47
N ALA A 206 -9.93 -5.36 8.43
CA ALA A 206 -8.97 -4.81 7.49
C ALA A 206 -8.02 -3.78 8.16
N SER A 207 -8.49 -3.08 9.20
CA SER A 207 -7.68 -2.09 9.93
C SER A 207 -6.63 -2.71 10.85
N GLN A 208 -6.72 -4.02 11.14
CA GLN A 208 -5.70 -4.74 11.90
C GLN A 208 -4.55 -5.17 10.96
N GLU A 209 -3.30 -4.87 11.35
CA GLU A 209 -2.13 -5.36 10.61
C GLU A 209 -2.08 -6.90 10.67
N LEU A 210 -1.74 -7.52 9.53
CA LEU A 210 -1.46 -8.96 9.43
C LEU A 210 -0.34 -9.39 10.37
#